data_AF-A0A6A3ERU6-F1
#
_entry.id   AF-A0A6A3ERU6-F1
#
_cell.length_a   1.000
_cell.length_b   1.000
_cell.length_c   1.000
_cell.angle_alpha   90.00
_cell.angle_beta   90.00
_cell.angle_gamma   90.00
#
_symmetry.space_group_name_H-M   'P 1'
#
loop_
_entity.id
_entity.type
_entity.pdbx_description
1 polymer ?
#
loop_
_entity_poly.entity_id
_entity_poly.type
_entity_poly.pdbx_seq_one_letter_code
_entity_poly.pdbx_strand_id
1 'polypeptide(L)'
;MKQTVSEEIVAYMERHGITHRAPKQVWMKMVNLENSFETATNWLVATGHYDDFQRGNATDEVRKQLGKRCRYYDELAPVFTRGAPADIAPSESSNKTVSDAGQHDPSQEQVTAGEVNDNSTVTESAGGLYSQLPHVSMVQGITVRPHGGDTKPKGEDYSRSLQKLELESKKAQLRADIVCSTALNRKKMLDAGIDLKEVNRVLPQ
;
A
#
# COMPACT_ATOMS: atom_id res chain seq x y z
N MET A 1 -18.54 22.10 14.99
CA MET A 1 -18.79 20.68 14.67
C MET A 1 -17.48 20.04 14.28
N LYS A 2 -17.23 18.77 14.62
CA LYS A 2 -16.10 18.03 14.04
C LYS A 2 -16.55 17.53 12.67
N GLN A 3 -15.97 18.07 11.61
CA GLN A 3 -16.18 17.54 10.25
C GLN A 3 -15.42 16.22 10.14
N THR A 4 -16.00 15.23 9.48
CA THR A 4 -15.34 13.96 9.17
C THR A 4 -14.57 14.09 7.85
N VAL A 5 -13.50 13.31 7.68
CA VAL A 5 -12.71 13.28 6.43
C VAL A 5 -13.60 13.05 5.20
N SER A 6 -14.65 12.25 5.34
CA SER A 6 -15.63 12.00 4.26
C SER A 6 -16.44 13.23 3.87
N GLU A 7 -16.77 14.10 4.82
CA GLU A 7 -17.47 15.38 4.56
C GLU A 7 -16.52 16.43 3.98
N GLU A 8 -15.24 16.45 4.39
CA GLU A 8 -14.22 17.31 3.78
C GLU A 8 -13.97 16.94 2.32
N ILE A 9 -13.88 15.63 2.01
CA ILE A 9 -13.74 15.13 0.65
C ILE A 9 -14.97 15.48 -0.19
N VAL A 10 -16.20 15.38 0.34
CA VAL A 10 -17.41 15.80 -0.39
C VAL A 10 -17.39 17.30 -0.66
N ALA A 11 -17.07 18.14 0.32
CA ALA A 11 -16.96 19.59 0.12
C ALA A 11 -15.88 19.95 -0.92
N TYR A 12 -14.79 19.17 -1.02
CA TYR A 12 -13.80 19.31 -2.08
C TYR A 12 -14.35 18.87 -3.46
N MET A 13 -15.07 17.74 -3.52
CA MET A 13 -15.70 17.23 -4.74
C MET A 13 -16.75 18.21 -5.30
N GLU A 14 -17.58 18.79 -4.44
CA GLU A 14 -18.61 19.79 -4.82
C GLU A 14 -17.99 21.04 -5.43
N ARG A 15 -16.89 21.56 -4.85
CA ARG A 15 -16.13 22.70 -5.41
C ARG A 15 -15.58 22.45 -6.82
N HIS A 16 -15.42 21.17 -7.20
CA HIS A 16 -14.97 20.74 -8.53
C HIS A 16 -16.13 20.22 -9.40
N GLY A 17 -17.38 20.52 -9.03
CA GLY A 17 -18.59 20.18 -9.82
C GLY A 17 -19.13 18.76 -9.62
N ILE A 18 -18.56 17.97 -8.71
CA ILE A 18 -19.01 16.60 -8.42
C ILE A 18 -19.98 16.65 -7.23
N THR A 19 -21.26 16.94 -7.51
CA THR A 19 -22.31 17.16 -6.50
C THR A 19 -23.15 15.93 -6.16
N HIS A 20 -22.98 14.81 -6.87
CA HIS A 20 -23.81 13.61 -6.72
C HIS A 20 -23.30 12.61 -5.65
N ARG A 21 -22.36 13.03 -4.79
CA ARG A 21 -21.66 12.15 -3.83
C ARG A 21 -21.99 12.50 -2.39
N ALA A 22 -22.60 11.55 -1.68
CA ALA A 22 -22.84 11.67 -0.25
C ALA A 22 -21.61 11.20 0.57
N PRO A 23 -21.35 11.75 1.79
CA PRO A 23 -20.20 11.36 2.61
C PRO A 23 -20.13 9.86 2.90
N LYS A 24 -21.28 9.19 3.11
CA LYS A 24 -21.37 7.74 3.27
C LYS A 24 -20.84 6.97 2.05
N GLN A 25 -21.07 7.46 0.83
CA GLN A 25 -20.57 6.82 -0.40
C GLN A 25 -19.06 6.97 -0.54
N VAL A 26 -18.51 8.14 -0.15
CA VAL A 26 -17.06 8.37 -0.10
C VAL A 26 -16.42 7.43 0.92
N TRP A 27 -16.95 7.37 2.14
CA TRP A 27 -16.48 6.45 3.18
C TRP A 27 -16.50 4.98 2.72
N MET A 28 -17.63 4.50 2.17
CA MET A 28 -17.72 3.16 1.59
C MET A 28 -16.71 2.94 0.48
N LYS A 29 -16.36 3.96 -0.31
CA LYS A 29 -15.35 3.85 -1.36
C LYS A 29 -13.93 3.74 -0.79
N MET A 30 -13.63 4.46 0.29
CA MET A 30 -12.35 4.35 1.02
C MET A 30 -12.18 2.95 1.61
N VAL A 31 -13.16 2.46 2.36
CA VAL A 31 -13.15 1.10 2.95
C VAL A 31 -13.02 0.02 1.86
N ASN A 32 -13.70 0.17 0.72
CA ASN A 32 -13.54 -0.78 -0.39
C ASN A 32 -12.14 -0.75 -1.02
N LEU A 33 -11.45 0.40 -1.04
CA LEU A 33 -10.07 0.48 -1.53
C LEU A 33 -9.12 -0.23 -0.56
N GLU A 34 -9.24 0.06 0.74
CA GLU A 34 -8.50 -0.58 1.84
C GLU A 34 -8.67 -2.11 1.83
N ASN A 35 -9.91 -2.61 1.88
CA ASN A 35 -10.19 -4.05 1.84
C ASN A 35 -9.65 -4.73 0.57
N SER A 36 -9.72 -4.05 -0.58
CA SER A 36 -9.18 -4.60 -1.84
C SER A 36 -7.65 -4.68 -1.83
N PHE A 37 -7.00 -3.68 -1.23
CA PHE A 37 -5.55 -3.62 -1.08
C PHE A 37 -5.05 -4.68 -0.09
N GLU A 38 -5.69 -4.82 1.06
CA GLU A 38 -5.39 -5.86 2.04
C GLU A 38 -5.56 -7.27 1.44
N THR A 39 -6.71 -7.53 0.78
CA THR A 39 -6.97 -8.82 0.10
C THR A 39 -5.90 -9.15 -0.93
N ALA A 40 -5.45 -8.15 -1.71
CA ALA A 40 -4.41 -8.29 -2.70
C ALA A 40 -3.01 -8.51 -2.09
N THR A 41 -2.71 -7.83 -0.98
CA THR A 41 -1.46 -7.97 -0.21
C THR A 41 -1.37 -9.36 0.41
N ASN A 42 -2.43 -9.79 1.09
CA ASN A 42 -2.55 -11.13 1.69
C ASN A 42 -2.40 -12.23 0.62
N TRP A 43 -2.96 -12.02 -0.58
CA TRP A 43 -2.76 -12.94 -1.70
C TRP A 43 -1.31 -12.99 -2.20
N LEU A 44 -0.61 -11.85 -2.30
CA LEU A 44 0.82 -11.81 -2.68
C LEU A 44 1.71 -12.50 -1.64
N VAL A 45 1.42 -12.33 -0.35
CA VAL A 45 2.14 -13.00 0.75
C VAL A 45 1.88 -14.50 0.72
N ALA A 46 0.60 -14.92 0.64
CA ALA A 46 0.22 -16.33 0.62
C ALA A 46 0.72 -17.10 -0.63
N THR A 47 0.99 -16.40 -1.73
CA THR A 47 1.59 -16.99 -2.95
C THR A 47 3.11 -16.87 -3.02
N GLY A 48 3.75 -16.24 -2.02
CA GLY A 48 5.21 -16.03 -2.01
C GLY A 48 5.72 -15.00 -3.02
N HIS A 49 4.83 -14.25 -3.67
CA HIS A 49 5.19 -13.27 -4.70
C HIS A 49 5.38 -11.84 -4.18
N TYR A 50 5.12 -11.58 -2.89
CA TYR A 50 5.22 -10.26 -2.29
C TYR A 50 6.61 -9.62 -2.46
N ASP A 51 7.67 -10.33 -2.10
CA ASP A 51 9.03 -9.78 -2.18
C ASP A 51 9.49 -9.51 -3.62
N ASP A 52 9.12 -10.38 -4.57
CA ASP A 52 9.44 -10.18 -5.98
C ASP A 52 8.62 -9.03 -6.58
N PHE A 53 7.40 -8.82 -6.12
CA PHE A 53 6.61 -7.64 -6.45
C PHE A 53 7.27 -6.36 -5.92
N GLN A 54 7.69 -6.33 -4.65
CA GLN A 54 8.40 -5.19 -4.06
C GLN A 54 9.74 -4.89 -4.75
N ARG A 55 10.44 -5.92 -5.22
CA ARG A 55 11.67 -5.79 -6.03
C ARG A 55 11.43 -5.41 -7.49
N GLY A 56 10.17 -5.28 -7.93
CA GLY A 56 9.79 -4.98 -9.32
C GLY A 56 9.83 -6.17 -10.28
N ASN A 57 10.25 -7.35 -9.81
CA ASN A 57 10.46 -8.57 -10.58
C ASN A 57 9.22 -9.48 -10.72
N ALA A 58 8.06 -9.09 -10.18
CA ALA A 58 6.82 -9.85 -10.34
C ALA A 58 6.43 -10.05 -11.81
N THR A 59 6.09 -11.29 -12.16
CA THR A 59 5.70 -11.71 -13.51
C THR A 59 4.37 -11.10 -13.96
N ASP A 60 4.14 -11.05 -15.27
CA ASP A 60 2.91 -10.46 -15.84
C ASP A 60 1.63 -11.18 -15.40
N GLU A 61 1.66 -12.50 -15.19
CA GLU A 61 0.49 -13.21 -14.66
C GLU A 61 0.24 -12.85 -13.18
N VAL A 62 1.28 -12.65 -12.36
CA VAL A 62 1.11 -12.12 -10.99
C VAL A 62 0.49 -10.73 -11.03
N ARG A 63 0.99 -9.82 -11.87
CA ARG A 63 0.44 -8.46 -12.04
C ARG A 63 -1.02 -8.49 -12.52
N LYS A 64 -1.36 -9.38 -13.45
CA LYS A 64 -2.72 -9.58 -13.97
C LYS A 64 -3.66 -10.16 -12.91
N GLN A 65 -3.21 -11.09 -12.08
CA GLN A 65 -3.97 -11.63 -10.95
C GLN A 65 -4.15 -10.60 -9.83
N LEU A 66 -3.17 -9.73 -9.63
CA LEU A 66 -3.22 -8.61 -8.70
C LEU A 66 -4.26 -7.57 -9.16
N GLY A 67 -4.21 -7.15 -10.42
CA GLY A 67 -5.16 -6.19 -11.00
C GLY A 67 -6.63 -6.65 -11.00
N LYS A 68 -6.89 -7.97 -11.01
CA LYS A 68 -8.23 -8.55 -10.80
C LYS A 68 -8.75 -8.35 -9.37
N ARG A 69 -7.86 -8.30 -8.37
CA ARG A 69 -8.19 -8.19 -6.94
C ARG A 69 -8.21 -6.74 -6.47
N CYS A 70 -7.17 -5.98 -6.83
CA CYS A 70 -7.04 -4.57 -6.55
C CYS A 70 -6.56 -3.83 -7.81
N ARG A 71 -7.48 -3.14 -8.48
CA ARG A 71 -7.19 -2.40 -9.73
C ARG A 71 -6.14 -1.30 -9.56
N TYR A 72 -6.05 -0.72 -8.36
CA TYR A 72 -5.21 0.44 -8.06
C TYR A 72 -4.04 0.08 -7.13
N TYR A 73 -3.61 -1.19 -7.11
CA TYR A 73 -2.64 -1.68 -6.13
C TYR A 73 -1.32 -0.89 -6.14
N ASP A 74 -0.77 -0.60 -7.33
CA ASP A 74 0.47 0.19 -7.48
C ASP A 74 0.32 1.64 -6.96
N GLU A 75 -0.88 2.23 -7.05
CA GLU A 75 -1.17 3.59 -6.55
C GLU A 75 -1.42 3.61 -5.03
N LEU A 76 -2.05 2.54 -4.51
CA LEU A 76 -2.38 2.40 -3.09
C LEU A 76 -1.17 1.95 -2.26
N ALA A 77 -0.26 1.14 -2.81
CA ALA A 77 0.88 0.60 -2.09
C ALA A 77 1.74 1.69 -1.41
N PRO A 78 2.20 2.78 -2.09
CA PRO A 78 2.94 3.85 -1.43
C PRO A 78 2.18 4.54 -0.29
N VAL A 79 0.85 4.57 -0.34
CA VAL A 79 -0.01 5.20 0.69
C VAL A 79 -0.07 4.31 1.94
N PHE A 80 -0.32 3.01 1.77
CA PHE A 80 -0.41 2.06 2.89
C PHE A 80 0.97 1.67 3.46
N THR A 81 2.01 1.53 2.63
CA THR A 81 3.37 1.16 3.10
C THR A 81 4.04 2.31 3.89
N ARG A 82 3.69 3.58 3.63
CA ARG A 82 4.18 4.74 4.41
C ARG A 82 3.78 4.69 5.90
N GLY A 83 2.83 3.85 6.30
CA GLY A 83 2.43 3.66 7.69
C GLY A 83 3.31 2.68 8.50
N ALA A 84 4.17 1.89 7.84
CA ALA A 84 5.07 0.97 8.53
C ALA A 84 6.37 1.68 8.96
N PRO A 85 6.75 1.68 10.24
CA PRO A 85 8.01 2.29 10.68
C PRO A 85 9.20 1.50 10.12
N ALA A 86 10.12 2.20 9.44
CA ALA A 86 11.27 1.60 8.77
C ALA A 86 12.42 1.20 9.72
N ASP A 87 12.31 1.53 11.01
CA ASP A 87 13.42 1.51 11.97
C ASP A 87 13.32 0.36 12.99
N ILE A 88 13.37 -0.89 12.53
CA ILE A 88 13.82 -2.03 13.36
C ILE A 88 14.87 -2.83 12.59
N ALA A 89 16.10 -2.34 12.61
CA ALA A 89 17.27 -3.16 12.29
C ALA A 89 17.43 -4.24 13.37
N PRO A 90 17.63 -5.53 13.03
CA PRO A 90 17.85 -6.57 14.02
C PRO A 90 19.25 -6.44 14.65
N SER A 91 19.32 -5.92 15.88
CA SER A 91 20.51 -6.04 16.72
C SER A 91 20.55 -7.40 17.41
N GLU A 92 21.68 -8.08 17.33
CA GLU A 92 21.90 -9.43 17.86
C GLU A 92 22.05 -9.48 19.39
N SER A 93 21.98 -10.71 19.93
CA SER A 93 22.49 -11.14 21.25
C SER A 93 21.65 -10.75 22.48
N SER A 94 21.13 -11.71 23.26
CA SER A 94 21.98 -12.64 24.01
C SER A 94 21.25 -13.93 24.45
N ASN A 95 21.94 -15.06 24.36
CA ASN A 95 21.47 -16.35 24.85
C ASN A 95 21.39 -16.41 26.38
N LYS A 96 20.43 -17.19 26.91
CA LYS A 96 20.72 -18.01 28.09
C LYS A 96 20.03 -19.37 28.03
N THR A 97 20.86 -20.40 27.99
CA THR A 97 20.54 -21.83 27.98
C THR A 97 19.94 -22.32 29.30
N VAL A 98 19.00 -23.26 29.22
CA VAL A 98 19.03 -24.51 29.99
C VAL A 98 18.40 -25.62 29.15
N SER A 99 19.06 -26.77 29.09
CA SER A 99 18.56 -28.00 28.48
C SER A 99 18.15 -28.97 29.57
N ASP A 100 17.12 -29.78 29.33
CA ASP A 100 17.12 -31.19 29.76
C ASP A 100 16.25 -32.02 28.81
N ALA A 101 16.48 -33.34 28.77
CA ALA A 101 16.00 -34.25 27.73
C ALA A 101 15.11 -35.39 28.28
N GLY A 102 14.35 -36.04 27.40
CA GLY A 102 13.62 -37.28 27.74
C GLY A 102 12.74 -37.85 26.63
N GLN A 103 13.18 -38.95 26.03
CA GLN A 103 12.44 -39.88 25.16
C GLN A 103 11.04 -40.25 25.72
N HIS A 104 10.05 -40.72 24.94
CA HIS A 104 10.03 -42.01 24.24
C HIS A 104 8.75 -42.23 23.39
N ASP A 105 8.78 -43.24 22.50
CA ASP A 105 7.72 -43.67 21.55
C ASP A 105 7.30 -45.15 21.90
N PRO A 106 6.66 -46.00 21.06
CA PRO A 106 5.69 -45.83 19.97
C PRO A 106 4.38 -46.62 20.23
N SER A 107 3.54 -46.78 19.18
CA SER A 107 2.55 -47.87 18.95
C SER A 107 1.10 -47.60 19.43
N GLN A 108 0.03 -48.02 18.74
CA GLN A 108 -0.32 -48.37 17.35
C GLN A 108 -1.84 -48.72 17.35
N GLU A 109 -2.36 -49.23 16.22
CA GLU A 109 -3.75 -49.72 16.00
C GLU A 109 -4.86 -48.64 15.89
N GLN A 110 -5.97 -48.84 15.17
CA GLN A 110 -6.31 -49.33 13.82
C GLN A 110 -7.87 -49.45 13.78
N VAL A 111 -8.48 -49.36 12.59
CA VAL A 111 -9.85 -49.81 12.21
C VAL A 111 -11.08 -49.21 12.95
N THR A 112 -12.30 -49.03 12.39
CA THR A 112 -12.91 -49.23 11.05
C THR A 112 -14.28 -48.51 10.96
N ALA A 113 -14.78 -48.25 9.73
CA ALA A 113 -16.21 -48.10 9.30
C ALA A 113 -17.12 -47.08 10.04
N GLY A 114 -17.87 -46.21 9.34
CA GLY A 114 -19.18 -46.50 8.72
C GLY A 114 -20.33 -46.25 9.74
N GLU A 115 -21.44 -45.55 9.49
CA GLU A 115 -22.11 -45.14 8.24
C GLU A 115 -23.11 -43.97 8.53
N VAL A 116 -23.80 -43.48 7.48
CA VAL A 116 -25.01 -42.59 7.35
C VAL A 116 -25.97 -42.39 8.56
N ASN A 117 -26.93 -41.43 8.62
CA ASN A 117 -27.28 -40.13 8.00
C ASN A 117 -28.60 -39.64 8.69
N ASP A 118 -29.09 -38.42 8.39
CA ASP A 118 -30.49 -37.95 8.63
C ASP A 118 -30.94 -37.69 10.10
N ASN A 119 -31.81 -36.72 10.43
CA ASN A 119 -32.44 -35.61 9.67
C ASN A 119 -33.12 -34.62 10.66
N SER A 120 -33.17 -33.31 10.33
CA SER A 120 -34.10 -32.23 10.83
C SER A 120 -34.36 -32.07 12.35
N THR A 121 -34.35 -30.87 12.94
CA THR A 121 -35.40 -29.83 12.72
C THR A 121 -35.03 -28.42 13.20
N VAL A 122 -35.45 -27.43 12.40
CA VAL A 122 -35.96 -26.07 12.69
C VAL A 122 -35.93 -25.58 14.16
N THR A 123 -35.40 -24.35 14.39
CA THR A 123 -36.11 -23.26 15.09
C THR A 123 -35.40 -21.91 14.92
N GLU A 124 -36.12 -20.82 15.22
CA GLU A 124 -35.81 -19.45 14.80
C GLU A 124 -34.97 -18.63 15.80
N SER A 125 -34.49 -17.48 15.29
CA SER A 125 -34.52 -16.17 15.97
C SER A 125 -33.28 -15.63 16.70
N ALA A 126 -32.96 -14.39 16.29
CA ALA A 126 -32.44 -13.27 17.07
C ALA A 126 -31.11 -13.38 17.86
N GLY A 127 -30.08 -12.74 17.29
CA GLY A 127 -29.41 -11.62 17.95
C GLY A 127 -28.02 -11.86 18.58
N GLY A 128 -27.23 -10.78 18.64
CA GLY A 128 -26.20 -10.60 19.67
C GLY A 128 -24.74 -10.80 19.29
N LEU A 129 -24.04 -9.66 19.11
CA LEU A 129 -22.66 -9.37 19.55
C LEU A 129 -21.48 -10.29 19.17
N TYR A 130 -20.52 -9.66 18.48
CA TYR A 130 -19.11 -9.53 18.89
C TYR A 130 -18.42 -10.72 19.59
N SER A 131 -17.54 -11.42 18.87
CA SER A 131 -16.28 -11.90 19.46
C SER A 131 -15.18 -12.23 18.45
N GLN A 132 -13.97 -11.77 18.82
CA GLN A 132 -12.68 -12.45 18.67
C GLN A 132 -12.07 -12.57 17.26
N LEU A 133 -11.12 -11.65 16.99
CA LEU A 133 -10.04 -11.82 16.02
C LEU A 133 -9.07 -12.92 16.49
N PRO A 134 -8.69 -13.90 15.66
CA PRO A 134 -7.60 -14.81 15.95
C PRO A 134 -6.25 -14.15 15.62
N HIS A 135 -5.47 -13.83 16.65
CA HIS A 135 -4.09 -13.37 16.50
C HIS A 135 -3.16 -14.57 16.24
N VAL A 136 -2.84 -14.83 14.96
CA VAL A 136 -1.97 -15.95 14.58
C VAL A 136 -0.50 -15.53 14.60
N SER A 137 0.24 -16.04 15.58
CA SER A 137 1.70 -15.92 15.68
C SER A 137 2.38 -16.81 14.64
N MET A 138 3.41 -16.29 13.95
CA MET A 138 4.27 -17.08 13.04
C MET A 138 5.68 -17.21 13.61
N VAL A 139 6.18 -18.45 13.70
CA VAL A 139 7.60 -18.85 13.83
C VAL A 139 7.64 -20.39 13.72
N GLN A 140 8.61 -21.08 13.09
CA GLN A 140 9.57 -20.73 12.02
C GLN A 140 10.32 -22.02 11.59
N GLY A 141 10.99 -22.00 10.43
CA GLY A 141 12.26 -22.74 10.27
C GLY A 141 12.32 -23.90 9.26
N ILE A 142 12.92 -23.62 8.09
CA ILE A 142 13.78 -24.59 7.39
C ILE A 142 15.07 -23.86 6.99
N THR A 143 16.21 -24.39 7.42
CA THR A 143 17.55 -23.87 7.15
C THR A 143 18.02 -24.25 5.75
N VAL A 144 18.54 -23.29 4.98
CA VAL A 144 19.41 -23.57 3.82
C VAL A 144 20.69 -22.76 3.94
N ARG A 145 21.83 -23.39 3.62
CA ARG A 145 23.19 -22.85 3.78
C ARG A 145 23.53 -21.81 2.71
N PRO A 146 24.42 -20.84 3.00
CA PRO A 146 24.82 -19.84 2.01
C PRO A 146 25.79 -20.42 0.96
N HIS A 147 25.59 -20.03 -0.30
CA HIS A 147 26.64 -19.99 -1.31
C HIS A 147 26.81 -18.53 -1.74
N GLY A 148 28.03 -18.02 -1.64
CA GLY A 148 28.34 -16.63 -1.94
C GLY A 148 28.25 -16.36 -3.44
N GLY A 149 27.60 -15.26 -3.80
CA GLY A 149 27.58 -14.73 -5.15
C GLY A 149 27.30 -13.23 -5.11
N ASP A 150 28.29 -12.42 -5.48
CA ASP A 150 28.16 -10.97 -5.60
C ASP A 150 27.12 -10.60 -6.66
N THR A 151 25.90 -10.35 -6.23
CA THR A 151 24.84 -9.76 -7.07
C THR A 151 24.47 -8.40 -6.51
N LYS A 152 24.87 -7.33 -7.23
CA LYS A 152 24.47 -5.96 -6.88
C LYS A 152 22.94 -5.85 -6.80
N PRO A 153 22.39 -5.23 -5.74
CA PRO A 153 20.94 -5.21 -5.51
C PRO A 153 20.23 -4.31 -6.53
N LYS A 154 19.61 -4.92 -7.55
CA LYS A 154 18.85 -4.21 -8.61
C LYS A 154 17.68 -3.33 -8.12
N GLY A 155 17.27 -3.45 -6.86
CA GLY A 155 16.21 -2.62 -6.26
C GLY A 155 16.61 -1.15 -6.09
N GLU A 156 17.89 -0.85 -5.90
CA GLU A 156 18.38 0.53 -5.77
C GLU A 156 18.18 1.34 -7.07
N ASP A 157 18.38 0.69 -8.22
CA ASP A 157 18.33 1.34 -9.53
C ASP A 157 16.90 1.80 -9.89
N TYR A 158 15.88 1.00 -9.56
CA TYR A 158 14.48 1.37 -9.80
C TYR A 158 14.01 2.52 -8.91
N SER A 159 14.32 2.46 -7.61
CA SER A 159 14.01 3.55 -6.66
C SER A 159 14.68 4.86 -7.08
N ARG A 160 15.96 4.80 -7.45
CA ARG A 160 16.73 5.96 -7.98
C ARG A 160 16.15 6.48 -9.30
N SER A 161 15.64 5.61 -10.17
CA SER A 161 14.98 5.99 -11.41
C SER A 161 13.66 6.75 -11.17
N LEU A 162 12.82 6.27 -10.25
CA LEU A 162 11.57 6.94 -9.87
C LEU A 162 11.84 8.33 -9.27
N GLN A 163 12.77 8.43 -8.32
CA GLN A 163 13.16 9.72 -7.71
C GLN A 163 13.69 10.71 -8.76
N LYS A 164 14.46 10.23 -9.76
CA LYS A 164 14.94 11.05 -10.86
C LYS A 164 13.80 11.54 -11.76
N LEU A 165 12.84 10.68 -12.09
CA LEU A 165 11.66 11.06 -12.88
C LEU A 165 10.78 12.09 -12.15
N GLU A 166 10.55 11.89 -10.85
CA GLU A 166 9.80 12.84 -10.01
C GLU A 166 10.52 14.21 -9.95
N LEU A 167 11.85 14.20 -9.80
CA LEU A 167 12.66 15.42 -9.81
C LEU A 167 12.59 16.17 -11.15
N GLU A 168 12.69 15.47 -12.28
CA GLU A 168 12.56 16.10 -13.61
C GLU A 168 11.14 16.63 -13.86
N SER A 169 10.09 15.90 -13.42
CA SER A 169 8.71 16.38 -13.48
C SER A 169 8.51 17.67 -12.64
N LYS A 170 9.01 17.69 -11.40
CA LYS A 170 8.98 18.88 -10.53
C LYS A 170 9.77 20.05 -11.11
N LYS A 171 10.93 19.82 -11.73
CA LYS A 171 11.69 20.85 -12.45
C LYS A 171 10.92 21.39 -13.65
N ALA A 172 10.25 20.54 -14.42
CA ALA A 172 9.45 20.94 -15.57
C ALA A 172 8.25 21.81 -15.13
N GLN A 173 7.53 21.40 -14.08
CA GLN A 173 6.44 22.18 -13.50
C GLN A 173 6.94 23.55 -13.00
N LEU A 174 8.02 23.58 -12.21
CA LEU A 174 8.57 24.84 -11.70
C LEU A 174 9.01 25.78 -12.84
N ARG A 175 9.58 25.26 -13.93
CA ARG A 175 9.92 26.04 -15.12
C ARG A 175 8.68 26.62 -15.81
N ALA A 176 7.62 25.81 -15.96
CA ALA A 176 6.35 26.27 -16.52
C ALA A 176 5.72 27.36 -15.65
N ASP A 177 5.67 27.18 -14.33
CA ASP A 177 5.15 28.16 -13.37
C ASP A 177 5.93 29.47 -13.41
N ILE A 178 7.27 29.42 -13.47
CA ILE A 178 8.12 30.62 -13.62
C ILE A 178 7.83 31.34 -14.93
N VAL A 179 7.74 30.63 -16.06
CA VAL A 179 7.44 31.25 -17.37
C VAL A 179 6.05 31.90 -17.37
N CYS A 180 5.03 31.18 -16.91
CA CYS A 180 3.66 31.68 -16.83
C CYS A 180 3.51 32.87 -15.88
N SER A 181 4.11 32.80 -14.69
CA SER A 181 4.11 33.88 -13.70
C SER A 181 4.84 35.12 -14.23
N THR A 182 6.02 34.94 -14.82
CA THR A 182 6.81 36.03 -15.44
C THR A 182 6.03 36.68 -16.57
N ALA A 183 5.43 35.91 -17.50
CA ALA A 183 4.62 36.45 -18.58
C ALA A 183 3.40 37.23 -18.07
N LEU A 184 2.67 36.68 -17.09
CA LEU A 184 1.50 37.32 -16.50
C LEU A 184 1.86 38.62 -15.75
N ASN A 185 2.96 38.63 -15.00
CA ASN A 185 3.39 39.81 -14.26
C ASN A 185 3.97 40.89 -15.18
N ARG A 186 4.74 40.51 -16.22
CA ARG A 186 5.15 41.43 -17.29
C ARG A 186 3.94 42.07 -17.97
N LYS A 187 2.90 41.29 -18.29
CA LYS A 187 1.65 41.83 -18.83
C LYS A 187 1.00 42.84 -17.87
N LYS A 188 0.81 42.49 -16.60
CA LYS A 188 0.25 43.41 -15.59
C LYS A 188 1.04 44.73 -15.46
N MET A 189 2.37 44.68 -15.54
CA MET A 189 3.22 45.87 -15.50
C MET A 189 3.02 46.76 -16.73
N LEU A 190 2.95 46.16 -17.93
CA LEU A 190 2.66 46.89 -19.17
C LEU A 190 1.24 47.47 -19.20
N ASP A 191 0.24 46.69 -18.77
CA ASP A 191 -1.16 47.14 -18.63
C ASP A 191 -1.29 48.29 -17.60
N ALA A 192 -0.40 48.36 -16.61
CA ALA A 192 -0.28 49.45 -15.64
C ALA A 192 0.54 50.66 -16.15
N GLY A 193 1.01 50.65 -17.41
CA GLY A 193 1.74 51.75 -18.04
C GLY A 193 3.24 51.83 -17.71
N ILE A 194 3.84 50.77 -17.17
CA ILE A 194 5.29 50.71 -16.92
C ILE A 194 6.04 50.49 -18.25
N ASP A 195 7.06 51.30 -18.52
CA ASP A 195 7.85 51.21 -19.76
C ASP A 195 8.51 49.84 -19.96
N LEU A 196 8.53 49.36 -21.20
CA LEU A 196 9.04 48.04 -21.55
C LEU A 196 10.51 47.81 -21.15
N LYS A 197 11.35 48.86 -21.13
CA LYS A 197 12.75 48.76 -20.67
C LYS A 197 12.81 48.46 -19.17
N GLU A 198 11.94 49.08 -18.38
CA GLU A 198 11.84 48.86 -16.94
C GLU A 198 11.28 47.46 -16.64
N VAL A 199 10.27 47.01 -17.39
CA VAL A 199 9.74 45.64 -17.31
C VAL A 199 10.82 44.60 -17.64
N ASN A 200 11.62 44.83 -18.68
CA ASN A 200 12.74 43.96 -19.05
C ASN A 200 13.88 43.97 -18.03
N ARG A 201 14.10 45.08 -17.30
CA ARG A 201 15.10 45.17 -16.23
C ARG A 201 14.71 44.34 -15.00
N VAL A 202 13.42 44.33 -14.65
CA VAL A 202 12.91 43.68 -13.43
C VAL A 202 12.56 42.21 -13.66
N LEU A 203 12.01 41.87 -14.84
CA LEU A 203 11.59 40.52 -15.22
C LEU A 203 12.19 40.16 -16.59
N PRO A 204 13.47 39.79 -16.66
CA PRO A 204 14.12 39.40 -17.92
C PRO A 204 13.49 38.14 -18.54
N GLN A 205 13.75 37.93 -19.83
CA GLN A 205 13.42 36.71 -20.58
C GLN A 205 14.65 35.80 -20.69
#